data_AF-B8BTU4-F1
#
_entry.id   AF-B8BTU4-F1
#
_cell.length_a   1.000
_cell.length_b   1.000
_cell.length_c   1.000
_cell.angle_alpha   90.00
_cell.angle_beta   90.00
_cell.angle_gamma   90.00
#
_symmetry.space_group_name_H-M   'P 1'
#
loop_
_entity.id
_entity.type
_entity.pdbx_description
1 polymer ?
#
loop_
_entity_poly.entity_id
_entity_poly.type
_entity_poly.pdbx_seq_one_letter_code
_entity_poly.pdbx_strand_id
1 'polypeptide(L)'
;IWTFDQIQGVVNVNVPVRMTVIKLSPAAGGGLWIHNPLAPTPQLLRQIRDLEKQHGPVRHIVLGTVALEHKATLGPFAQHFADATVWIQPGQWSFPIQLPIEFVGVKEPIPEWTVDLDYETLGPLKFQSVGAYSETAFFHKATKSLIITDCVCSVTKTPPKIIQEDPRALLFHARDNIQQVVVDDEATREKGWRRMVQFGLVFFPSQIEVVPAGRAISEANNIDPSQKSLGQGAVPGSLYPWTWHDNDADLKNFNAISQNGKLFCPPILTKLILDREPQKTLDWVDRITRRFEFTHIIPGHLNNYVKANPKEFSRAFDPLR
;
A
#
# COMPACT_ATOMS: atom_id res chain seq x y z
N ILE A 1 -2.59 1.84 -19.18
CA ILE A 1 -2.43 1.46 -17.76
C ILE A 1 -3.74 1.78 -17.06
N TRP A 2 -4.25 0.85 -16.28
CA TRP A 2 -5.41 1.04 -15.41
C TRP A 2 -4.97 0.71 -13.98
N THR A 3 -5.63 1.32 -13.01
CA THR A 3 -5.41 1.06 -11.60
C THR A 3 -6.74 0.82 -10.92
N PHE A 4 -6.79 -0.14 -10.03
CA PHE A 4 -7.96 -0.49 -9.24
C PHE A 4 -7.55 -0.44 -7.79
N ASP A 5 -8.38 0.18 -6.96
CA ASP A 5 -8.14 0.27 -5.53
C ASP A 5 -9.21 -0.53 -4.79
N GLN A 6 -8.83 -1.19 -3.71
CA GLN A 6 -9.73 -1.75 -2.70
C GLN A 6 -9.28 -1.30 -1.32
N ILE A 7 -10.22 -1.18 -0.39
CA ILE A 7 -9.90 -0.89 1.00
C ILE A 7 -9.45 -2.18 1.68
N GLN A 8 -8.29 -2.14 2.31
CA GLN A 8 -7.91 -3.10 3.35
C GLN A 8 -7.67 -2.33 4.65
N GLY A 9 -7.97 -2.93 5.80
CA GLY A 9 -7.78 -2.25 7.07
C GLY A 9 -8.04 -3.15 8.26
N VAL A 10 -7.43 -2.78 9.39
CA VAL A 10 -7.65 -3.39 10.70
C VAL A 10 -7.87 -2.24 11.68
N VAL A 11 -8.82 -2.40 12.61
CA VAL A 11 -9.10 -1.40 13.65
C VAL A 11 -9.48 -0.02 13.07
N ASN A 12 -10.26 0.02 11.99
CA ASN A 12 -10.62 1.24 11.26
C ASN A 12 -9.46 2.07 10.68
N VAL A 13 -8.24 1.53 10.63
CA VAL A 13 -7.16 2.11 9.82
C VAL A 13 -7.32 1.58 8.40
N ASN A 14 -8.16 2.27 7.62
CA ASN A 14 -8.47 1.92 6.24
C ASN A 14 -7.40 2.48 5.29
N VAL A 15 -6.76 1.59 4.54
CA VAL A 15 -5.72 1.93 3.57
C VAL A 15 -6.17 1.45 2.19
N PRO A 16 -6.07 2.30 1.14
CA PRO A 16 -6.28 1.83 -0.22
C PRO A 16 -5.10 0.98 -0.64
N VAL A 17 -5.39 -0.23 -1.13
CA VAL A 17 -4.44 -1.15 -1.74
C VAL A 17 -4.70 -1.18 -3.24
N ARG A 18 -3.65 -1.14 -4.05
CA ARG A 18 -3.75 -0.92 -5.50
C ARG A 18 -3.24 -2.11 -6.33
N MET A 19 -4.08 -2.53 -7.28
CA MET A 19 -3.68 -3.34 -8.42
C MET A 19 -3.45 -2.46 -9.64
N THR A 20 -2.39 -2.75 -10.41
CA THR A 20 -2.10 -2.07 -11.67
C THR A 20 -2.23 -3.04 -12.84
N VAL A 21 -2.94 -2.64 -13.89
CA VAL A 21 -3.11 -3.42 -15.12
C VAL A 21 -2.47 -2.69 -16.29
N ILE A 22 -1.62 -3.38 -17.04
CA ILE A 22 -0.88 -2.85 -18.19
C ILE A 22 -1.25 -3.67 -19.41
N LYS A 23 -1.59 -2.99 -20.51
CA LYS A 23 -1.73 -3.62 -21.82
C LYS A 23 -0.33 -3.80 -22.41
N LEU A 24 0.01 -5.02 -22.78
CA LEU A 24 1.27 -5.34 -23.42
C LEU A 24 1.21 -5.02 -24.92
N SER A 25 2.36 -4.65 -25.47
CA SER A 25 2.57 -4.43 -26.89
C SER A 25 2.53 -5.74 -27.66
N PRO A 26 2.26 -5.74 -28.98
CA PRO A 26 2.36 -6.94 -29.79
C PRO A 26 3.74 -7.62 -29.73
N ALA A 27 4.82 -6.84 -29.53
CA ALA A 27 6.18 -7.37 -29.40
C ALA A 27 6.40 -8.13 -28.08
N ALA A 28 5.65 -7.76 -27.03
CA ALA A 28 5.57 -8.48 -25.76
C ALA A 28 4.47 -9.58 -25.76
N GLY A 29 3.87 -9.88 -26.92
CA GLY A 29 2.80 -10.88 -27.06
C GLY A 29 1.37 -10.37 -26.90
N GLY A 30 1.16 -9.08 -26.61
CA GLY A 30 -0.17 -8.49 -26.40
C GLY A 30 -0.85 -8.97 -25.11
N GLY A 31 -2.14 -8.67 -24.92
CA GLY A 31 -2.86 -9.05 -23.69
C GLY A 31 -2.58 -8.12 -22.49
N LEU A 32 -2.86 -8.63 -21.30
CA LEU A 32 -2.79 -7.88 -20.05
C LEU A 32 -1.75 -8.46 -19.07
N TRP A 33 -1.04 -7.55 -18.42
CA TRP A 33 -0.12 -7.78 -17.32
C TRP A 33 -0.67 -7.12 -16.05
N ILE A 34 -0.74 -7.85 -14.94
CA ILE A 34 -1.37 -7.41 -13.70
C ILE A 34 -0.35 -7.44 -12.57
N HIS A 35 -0.19 -6.34 -11.84
CA HIS A 35 0.67 -6.21 -10.66
C HIS A 35 -0.14 -6.10 -9.39
N ASN A 36 0.26 -6.87 -8.36
CA ASN A 36 -0.34 -6.95 -7.02
C ASN A 36 -1.86 -7.07 -7.11
N PRO A 37 -2.37 -8.23 -7.56
CA PRO A 37 -3.80 -8.40 -7.79
C PRO A 37 -4.62 -8.21 -6.53
N LEU A 38 -5.78 -7.59 -6.67
CA LEU A 38 -6.73 -7.35 -5.59
C LEU A 38 -7.66 -8.54 -5.37
N ALA A 39 -8.50 -8.49 -4.31
CA ALA A 39 -9.46 -9.55 -4.06
C ALA A 39 -10.43 -9.66 -5.26
N PRO A 40 -10.72 -10.88 -5.77
CA PRO A 40 -11.49 -11.10 -6.98
C PRO A 40 -13.00 -10.91 -6.74
N THR A 41 -13.41 -9.68 -6.40
CA THR A 41 -14.83 -9.35 -6.27
C THR A 41 -15.53 -9.50 -7.63
N PRO A 42 -16.83 -9.83 -7.66
CA PRO A 42 -17.57 -9.92 -8.92
C PRO A 42 -17.46 -8.64 -9.77
N GLN A 43 -17.39 -7.47 -9.13
CA GLN A 43 -17.20 -6.17 -9.76
C GLN A 43 -15.84 -6.08 -10.45
N LEU A 44 -14.76 -6.41 -9.74
CA LEU A 44 -13.42 -6.37 -10.28
C LEU A 44 -13.26 -7.36 -11.44
N LEU A 45 -13.73 -8.60 -11.27
CA LEU A 45 -13.65 -9.62 -12.31
C LEU A 45 -14.36 -9.18 -13.59
N ARG A 46 -15.55 -8.57 -13.50
CA ARG A 46 -16.24 -8.02 -14.68
C ARG A 46 -15.40 -6.94 -15.37
N GLN A 47 -14.83 -6.01 -14.62
CA GLN A 47 -13.97 -4.96 -15.18
C GLN A 47 -12.74 -5.54 -15.88
N ILE A 48 -12.11 -6.57 -15.32
CA ILE A 48 -10.98 -7.25 -15.97
C ILE A 48 -11.42 -8.00 -17.23
N ARG A 49 -12.57 -8.70 -17.21
CA ARG A 49 -13.12 -9.35 -18.42
C ARG A 49 -13.43 -8.35 -19.54
N ASP A 50 -13.88 -7.15 -19.20
CA ASP A 50 -14.12 -6.11 -20.20
C ASP A 50 -12.83 -5.56 -20.81
N LEU A 51 -11.73 -5.52 -20.06
CA LEU A 51 -10.41 -5.26 -20.61
C LEU A 51 -9.92 -6.41 -21.50
N GLU A 52 -10.15 -7.67 -21.11
CA GLU A 52 -9.74 -8.81 -21.92
C GLU A 52 -10.42 -8.83 -23.30
N LYS A 53 -11.72 -8.53 -23.36
CA LYS A 53 -12.47 -8.41 -24.62
C LYS A 53 -11.84 -7.39 -25.58
N GLN A 54 -11.24 -6.33 -25.05
CA GLN A 54 -10.70 -5.22 -25.85
C GLN A 54 -9.21 -5.36 -26.16
N HIS A 55 -8.45 -6.03 -25.29
CA HIS A 55 -6.98 -5.95 -25.32
C HIS A 55 -6.29 -7.32 -25.30
N GLY A 56 -7.06 -8.41 -25.26
CA GLY A 56 -6.54 -9.77 -25.15
C GLY A 56 -6.48 -10.26 -23.70
N PRO A 57 -6.25 -11.57 -23.49
CA PRO A 57 -6.37 -12.20 -22.18
C PRO A 57 -5.38 -11.65 -21.16
N VAL A 58 -5.66 -11.88 -19.88
CA VAL A 58 -4.65 -11.77 -18.82
C VAL A 58 -3.60 -12.84 -19.06
N ARG A 59 -2.38 -12.42 -19.45
CA ARG A 59 -1.25 -13.32 -19.71
C ARG A 59 -0.36 -13.47 -18.49
N HIS A 60 -0.24 -12.41 -17.68
CA HIS A 60 0.70 -12.36 -16.58
C HIS A 60 0.09 -11.73 -15.33
N ILE A 61 0.32 -12.39 -14.20
CA ILE A 61 -0.02 -11.91 -12.88
C ILE A 61 1.28 -11.86 -12.07
N VAL A 62 1.61 -10.70 -11.53
CA VAL A 62 2.87 -10.44 -10.86
C VAL A 62 2.62 -10.01 -9.42
N LEU A 63 3.22 -10.72 -8.47
CA LEU A 63 3.33 -10.27 -7.10
C LEU A 63 4.68 -9.59 -6.91
N GLY A 64 4.69 -8.27 -6.80
CA GLY A 64 5.89 -7.43 -6.72
C GLY A 64 6.47 -7.27 -5.31
N THR A 65 5.90 -7.93 -4.30
CA THR A 65 6.31 -7.78 -2.90
C THR A 65 6.12 -9.09 -2.11
N VAL A 66 6.77 -9.19 -0.95
CA VAL A 66 6.48 -10.24 0.05
C VAL A 66 5.48 -9.77 1.11
N ALA A 67 5.04 -8.50 1.07
CA ALA A 67 4.08 -7.93 1.99
C ALA A 67 2.74 -8.68 1.93
N LEU A 68 2.21 -9.00 3.11
CA LEU A 68 1.06 -9.89 3.26
C LEU A 68 -0.21 -9.33 2.60
N GLU A 69 -0.43 -8.02 2.68
CA GLU A 69 -1.64 -7.34 2.16
C GLU A 69 -1.80 -7.46 0.63
N HIS A 70 -0.69 -7.48 -0.11
CA HIS A 70 -0.67 -7.68 -1.57
C HIS A 70 -0.63 -9.16 -1.94
N LYS A 71 -0.07 -10.01 -1.05
CA LYS A 71 0.08 -11.44 -1.27
C LYS A 71 -1.21 -12.23 -1.03
N ALA A 72 -1.99 -11.86 -0.03
CA ALA A 72 -3.16 -12.63 0.42
C ALA A 72 -4.19 -12.87 -0.69
N THR A 73 -4.30 -11.94 -1.63
CA THR A 73 -5.25 -11.95 -2.74
C THR A 73 -4.72 -12.63 -4.01
N LEU A 74 -3.41 -12.91 -4.10
CA LEU A 74 -2.79 -13.50 -5.29
C LEU A 74 -3.42 -14.82 -5.69
N GLY A 75 -3.50 -15.78 -4.75
CA GLY A 75 -4.02 -17.11 -5.01
C GLY A 75 -5.47 -17.10 -5.49
N PRO A 76 -6.41 -16.52 -4.70
CA PRO A 76 -7.80 -16.39 -5.11
C PRO A 76 -7.99 -15.69 -6.46
N PHE A 77 -7.23 -14.61 -6.73
CA PHE A 77 -7.34 -13.91 -8.00
C PHE A 77 -6.82 -14.75 -9.18
N ALA A 78 -5.65 -15.38 -9.04
CA ALA A 78 -5.03 -16.19 -10.10
C ALA A 78 -5.89 -17.40 -10.51
N GLN A 79 -6.67 -17.97 -9.59
CA GLN A 79 -7.61 -19.06 -9.90
C GLN A 79 -8.68 -18.67 -10.95
N HIS A 80 -8.98 -17.38 -11.11
CA HIS A 80 -9.90 -16.91 -12.15
C HIS A 80 -9.23 -16.75 -13.53
N PHE A 81 -7.90 -16.79 -13.62
CA PHE A 81 -7.12 -16.61 -14.84
C PHE A 81 -6.09 -17.74 -14.97
N ALA A 82 -6.58 -18.99 -15.03
CA ALA A 82 -5.75 -20.19 -14.95
C ALA A 82 -4.67 -20.31 -16.05
N ASP A 83 -4.89 -19.66 -17.21
CA ASP A 83 -3.93 -19.65 -18.32
C ASP A 83 -2.83 -18.59 -18.14
N ALA A 84 -2.94 -17.70 -17.15
CA ALA A 84 -1.96 -16.66 -16.90
C ALA A 84 -0.72 -17.23 -16.18
N THR A 85 0.46 -16.81 -16.61
CA THR A 85 1.70 -17.09 -15.87
C THR A 85 1.76 -16.21 -14.62
N VAL A 86 1.99 -16.85 -13.47
CA VAL A 86 2.20 -16.15 -12.20
C VAL A 86 3.69 -15.95 -11.96
N TRP A 87 4.08 -14.69 -11.76
CA TRP A 87 5.44 -14.26 -11.43
C TRP A 87 5.45 -13.74 -10.00
N ILE A 88 6.46 -14.08 -9.22
CA ILE A 88 6.49 -13.70 -7.81
C ILE A 88 7.85 -13.16 -7.42
N GLN A 89 7.82 -12.12 -6.59
CA GLN A 89 8.97 -11.55 -5.92
C GLN A 89 9.81 -12.64 -5.22
N PRO A 90 11.13 -12.69 -5.42
CA PRO A 90 11.99 -13.60 -4.66
C PRO A 90 11.93 -13.37 -3.13
N GLY A 91 12.05 -14.45 -2.37
CA GLY A 91 11.97 -14.42 -0.91
C GLY A 91 10.56 -14.61 -0.33
N GLN A 92 9.63 -15.17 -1.11
CA GLN A 92 8.32 -15.57 -0.58
C GLN A 92 8.45 -16.62 0.53
N TRP A 93 7.49 -16.57 1.45
CA TRP A 93 7.41 -17.47 2.60
C TRP A 93 6.03 -18.09 2.75
N SER A 94 5.92 -19.22 3.45
CA SER A 94 4.64 -19.84 3.79
C SER A 94 4.68 -20.37 5.22
N PHE A 95 3.53 -20.36 5.88
CA PHE A 95 3.35 -20.80 7.25
C PHE A 95 2.13 -21.74 7.33
N PRO A 96 2.15 -22.83 8.14
CA PRO A 96 3.20 -23.24 9.07
C PRO A 96 4.39 -23.96 8.43
N ILE A 97 4.29 -24.35 7.16
CA ILE A 97 5.33 -25.07 6.42
C ILE A 97 5.87 -24.14 5.34
N GLN A 98 7.18 -23.89 5.35
CA GLN A 98 7.88 -23.17 4.29
C GLN A 98 8.04 -24.11 3.08
N LEU A 99 7.27 -23.89 2.03
CA LEU A 99 7.42 -24.60 0.76
C LEU A 99 8.40 -23.80 -0.11
N PRO A 100 9.60 -24.33 -0.41
CA PRO A 100 10.55 -23.60 -1.21
C PRO A 100 10.08 -23.59 -2.66
N ILE A 101 9.70 -22.41 -3.13
CA ILE A 101 9.18 -22.16 -4.48
C ILE A 101 10.25 -22.49 -5.54
N GLU A 102 11.53 -22.44 -5.18
CA GLU A 102 12.63 -22.81 -6.08
C GLU A 102 12.65 -24.31 -6.44
N PHE A 103 11.96 -25.19 -5.69
CA PHE A 103 11.95 -26.64 -5.94
C PHE A 103 10.87 -27.11 -6.91
N VAL A 104 10.12 -26.20 -7.54
CA VAL A 104 9.09 -26.54 -8.57
C VAL A 104 9.68 -26.58 -9.99
N GLY A 105 11.01 -26.57 -10.15
CA GLY A 105 11.68 -26.84 -11.42
C GLY A 105 11.66 -25.71 -12.46
N VAL A 106 11.40 -24.48 -12.04
CA VAL A 106 11.34 -23.32 -12.95
C VAL A 106 12.76 -22.77 -13.16
N LYS A 107 13.37 -23.08 -14.31
CA LYS A 107 14.39 -22.17 -14.89
C LYS A 107 13.62 -20.94 -15.33
N GLU A 108 13.90 -19.76 -14.79
CA GLU A 108 13.16 -18.55 -15.18
C GLU A 108 13.61 -18.09 -16.58
N PRO A 109 12.81 -18.29 -17.65
CA PRO A 109 13.09 -17.60 -18.89
C PRO A 109 12.97 -16.10 -18.66
N ILE A 110 13.74 -15.30 -19.40
CA ILE A 110 13.53 -13.85 -19.43
C ILE A 110 12.07 -13.62 -19.84
N PRO A 111 11.23 -12.99 -19.00
CA PRO A 111 9.81 -12.89 -19.30
C PRO A 111 9.56 -12.05 -20.56
N GLU A 112 8.64 -12.48 -21.42
CA GLU A 112 8.34 -11.78 -22.68
C GLU A 112 7.88 -10.32 -22.46
N TRP A 113 7.24 -10.04 -21.33
CA TRP A 113 6.80 -8.70 -20.94
C TRP A 113 7.97 -7.74 -20.66
N THR A 114 9.22 -8.23 -20.57
CA THR A 114 10.40 -7.37 -20.41
C THR A 114 10.68 -6.48 -21.61
N VAL A 115 10.08 -6.78 -22.78
CA VAL A 115 10.07 -5.88 -23.93
C VAL A 115 9.48 -4.53 -23.56
N ASP A 116 8.38 -4.51 -22.79
CA ASP A 116 7.68 -3.29 -22.41
C ASP A 116 8.09 -2.75 -21.03
N LEU A 117 8.55 -3.64 -20.14
CA LEU A 117 8.82 -3.34 -18.74
C LEU A 117 10.23 -3.75 -18.33
N ASP A 118 11.04 -2.81 -17.86
CA ASP A 118 12.24 -3.20 -17.10
C ASP A 118 11.89 -3.37 -15.62
N TYR A 119 12.76 -4.03 -14.85
CA TYR A 119 12.53 -4.20 -13.41
C TYR A 119 13.83 -4.20 -12.61
N GLU A 120 13.72 -3.81 -11.34
CA GLU A 120 14.80 -3.84 -10.36
C GLU A 120 14.27 -4.33 -9.02
N THR A 121 14.97 -5.30 -8.44
CA THR A 121 14.52 -6.03 -7.26
C THR A 121 15.36 -5.64 -6.04
N LEU A 122 14.67 -5.27 -4.96
CA LEU A 122 15.19 -5.13 -3.61
C LEU A 122 14.98 -6.44 -2.84
N GLY A 123 16.02 -6.84 -2.12
CA GLY A 123 15.96 -7.93 -1.17
C GLY A 123 16.30 -9.31 -1.75
N PRO A 124 16.03 -10.39 -0.98
CA PRO A 124 15.38 -10.34 0.33
C PRO A 124 16.27 -9.69 1.40
N LEU A 125 15.69 -8.74 2.13
CA LEU A 125 16.21 -8.23 3.40
C LEU A 125 15.70 -9.19 4.49
N LYS A 126 16.59 -9.96 5.10
CA LYS A 126 16.22 -10.99 6.07
C LYS A 126 16.15 -10.40 7.48
N PHE A 127 15.12 -10.79 8.22
CA PHE A 127 15.00 -10.43 9.63
C PHE A 127 15.72 -11.45 10.52
N GLN A 128 16.17 -11.04 11.71
CA GLN A 128 16.65 -11.98 12.74
C GLN A 128 15.51 -12.86 13.28
N SER A 129 14.26 -12.39 13.14
CA SER A 129 13.02 -13.12 13.40
C SER A 129 12.45 -13.76 12.11
N VAL A 130 11.22 -14.28 12.17
CA VAL A 130 10.52 -14.85 11.00
C VAL A 130 10.14 -13.74 10.01
N GLY A 131 10.46 -13.96 8.73
CA GLY A 131 10.02 -13.12 7.61
C GLY A 131 11.17 -12.51 6.81
N ALA A 132 10.80 -11.79 5.75
CA ALA A 132 11.71 -11.00 4.92
C ALA A 132 10.95 -9.78 4.38
N TYR A 133 11.71 -8.77 3.93
CA TYR A 133 11.19 -7.72 3.06
C TYR A 133 11.87 -7.79 1.70
N SER A 134 11.07 -7.80 0.65
CA SER A 134 11.54 -7.73 -0.72
C SER A 134 10.49 -7.01 -1.55
N GLU A 135 10.93 -6.25 -2.53
CA GLU A 135 10.06 -5.51 -3.44
C GLU A 135 10.71 -5.42 -4.83
N THR A 136 9.94 -5.51 -5.91
CA THR A 136 10.41 -5.22 -7.26
C THR A 136 9.71 -3.98 -7.78
N ALA A 137 10.51 -3.02 -8.25
CA ALA A 137 10.01 -1.89 -9.00
C ALA A 137 10.01 -2.24 -10.50
N PHE A 138 8.94 -1.88 -11.21
CA PHE A 138 8.78 -2.10 -12.64
C PHE A 138 8.72 -0.76 -13.37
N PHE A 139 9.49 -0.61 -14.44
CA PHE A 139 9.49 0.59 -15.27
C PHE A 139 8.81 0.30 -16.60
N HIS A 140 7.60 0.84 -16.79
CA HIS A 140 6.90 0.77 -18.06
C HIS A 140 7.44 1.82 -19.03
N LYS A 141 8.15 1.36 -20.06
CA LYS A 141 8.96 2.18 -20.98
C LYS A 141 8.12 3.21 -21.71
N ALA A 142 6.99 2.79 -22.29
CA ALA A 142 6.19 3.63 -23.17
C ALA A 142 5.55 4.83 -22.46
N THR A 143 5.13 4.67 -21.20
CA THR A 143 4.51 5.77 -20.42
C THR A 143 5.49 6.44 -19.46
N LYS A 144 6.74 5.99 -19.41
CA LYS A 144 7.74 6.43 -18.44
C LYS A 144 7.21 6.40 -17.01
N SER A 145 6.56 5.31 -16.63
CA SER A 145 5.93 5.14 -15.30
C SER A 145 6.67 4.09 -14.50
N LEU A 146 7.03 4.42 -13.26
CA LEU A 146 7.53 3.46 -12.27
C LEU A 146 6.34 2.89 -11.50
N ILE A 147 6.15 1.58 -11.53
CA ILE A 147 5.19 0.84 -10.71
C ILE A 147 5.98 0.30 -9.53
N ILE A 148 5.52 0.62 -8.33
CA ILE A 148 6.21 0.31 -7.09
C ILE A 148 5.17 0.00 -6.01
N THR A 149 5.54 -0.78 -5.00
CA THR A 149 4.59 -1.25 -3.99
C THR A 149 4.64 -0.31 -2.77
N ASP A 150 5.46 -0.62 -1.76
CA ASP A 150 5.38 0.05 -0.45
C ASP A 150 6.57 0.97 -0.17
N CYS A 151 7.71 0.74 -0.85
CA CYS A 151 8.96 1.48 -0.64
C CYS A 151 8.84 2.99 -0.81
N VAL A 152 7.86 3.49 -1.57
CA VAL A 152 7.54 4.93 -1.62
C VAL A 152 6.04 5.15 -1.65
N CYS A 153 5.62 6.24 -1.02
CA CYS A 153 4.25 6.69 -0.98
C CYS A 153 4.18 8.19 -1.24
N SER A 154 2.97 8.68 -1.52
CA SER A 154 2.65 10.10 -1.55
C SER A 154 1.28 10.29 -0.93
N VAL A 155 1.11 11.34 -0.14
CA VAL A 155 -0.16 11.66 0.51
C VAL A 155 -0.45 13.15 0.42
N THR A 156 -1.71 13.50 0.15
CA THR A 156 -2.20 14.88 0.22
C THR A 156 -3.19 15.01 1.39
N LYS A 157 -3.57 16.24 1.73
CA LYS A 157 -4.58 16.51 2.76
C LYS A 157 -5.94 15.89 2.44
N THR A 158 -6.24 15.70 1.15
CA THR A 158 -7.50 15.15 0.70
C THR A 158 -7.44 13.61 0.70
N PRO A 159 -8.30 12.91 1.45
CA PRO A 159 -8.35 11.46 1.44
C PRO A 159 -8.69 10.91 0.04
N PRO A 160 -8.13 9.75 -0.37
CA PRO A 160 -8.50 9.11 -1.62
C PRO A 160 -10.01 8.84 -1.72
N LYS A 161 -10.59 8.94 -2.92
CA LYS A 161 -12.05 8.82 -3.13
C LYS A 161 -12.64 7.55 -2.50
N ILE A 162 -11.97 6.42 -2.66
CA ILE A 162 -12.43 5.13 -2.11
C ILE A 162 -12.57 5.16 -0.58
N ILE A 163 -11.69 5.89 0.12
CA ILE A 163 -11.75 6.05 1.59
C ILE A 163 -12.92 6.97 1.99
N GLN A 164 -13.37 7.84 1.09
CA GLN A 164 -14.48 8.76 1.35
C GLN A 164 -15.86 8.15 1.10
N GLU A 165 -15.95 7.00 0.42
CA GLU A 165 -17.21 6.29 0.15
C GLU A 165 -17.89 5.81 1.45
N ASP A 166 -17.07 5.42 2.44
CA ASP A 166 -17.51 5.14 3.81
C ASP A 166 -16.65 5.95 4.80
N PRO A 167 -17.17 7.08 5.31
CA PRO A 167 -16.39 7.99 6.14
C PRO A 167 -16.22 7.50 7.58
N ARG A 168 -16.78 6.34 7.98
CA ARG A 168 -16.78 5.91 9.39
C ARG A 168 -15.37 5.86 9.99
N ALA A 169 -14.40 5.34 9.24
CA ALA A 169 -13.01 5.31 9.65
C ALA A 169 -12.42 6.73 9.83
N LEU A 170 -12.71 7.65 8.89
CA LEU A 170 -12.27 9.04 8.97
C LEU A 170 -12.85 9.71 10.23
N LEU A 171 -14.16 9.61 10.43
CA LEU A 171 -14.84 10.20 11.58
C LEU A 171 -14.39 9.57 12.90
N PHE A 172 -14.16 8.25 12.90
CA PHE A 172 -13.63 7.52 14.06
C PHE A 172 -12.27 8.10 14.51
N HIS A 173 -11.35 8.31 13.56
CA HIS A 173 -10.00 8.85 13.81
C HIS A 173 -9.97 10.37 14.00
N ALA A 174 -11.01 11.10 13.60
CA ALA A 174 -11.11 12.54 13.80
C ALA A 174 -11.32 12.92 15.28
N ARG A 175 -11.75 11.96 16.10
CA ARG A 175 -12.01 12.17 17.53
C ARG A 175 -10.70 12.25 18.34
N ASP A 176 -10.65 13.22 19.24
CA ASP A 176 -9.62 13.36 20.27
C ASP A 176 -9.82 12.30 21.36
N ASN A 177 -11.06 11.94 21.67
CA ASN A 177 -11.42 10.85 22.59
C ASN A 177 -12.78 10.24 22.21
N ILE A 178 -13.12 9.10 22.81
CA ILE A 178 -14.34 8.33 22.47
C ILE A 178 -15.66 9.08 22.68
N GLN A 179 -15.71 10.03 23.62
CA GLN A 179 -16.92 10.77 23.98
C GLN A 179 -17.15 11.96 23.05
N GLN A 180 -16.16 12.34 22.25
CA GLN A 180 -16.32 13.45 21.32
C GLN A 180 -17.31 13.08 20.21
N VAL A 181 -18.37 13.88 20.11
CA VAL A 181 -19.31 13.85 18.98
C VAL A 181 -18.68 14.62 17.82
N VAL A 182 -18.63 13.99 16.64
CA VAL A 182 -18.13 14.61 15.42
C VAL A 182 -19.25 14.69 14.38
N VAL A 183 -19.18 15.71 13.54
CA VAL A 183 -20.08 15.89 12.39
C VAL A 183 -19.38 15.46 11.11
N ASP A 184 -20.15 15.00 10.13
CA ASP A 184 -19.59 14.60 8.84
C ASP A 184 -19.44 15.82 7.91
N ASP A 185 -18.30 16.50 8.02
CA ASP A 185 -17.89 17.58 7.13
C ASP A 185 -16.46 17.40 6.59
N GLU A 186 -16.07 18.22 5.62
CA GLU A 186 -14.76 18.14 4.95
C GLU A 186 -13.61 18.28 5.96
N ALA A 187 -13.70 19.25 6.87
CA ALA A 187 -12.65 19.51 7.85
C ALA A 187 -12.45 18.31 8.80
N THR A 188 -13.53 17.69 9.25
CA THR A 188 -13.51 16.51 10.11
C THR A 188 -12.94 15.31 9.36
N ARG A 189 -13.32 15.10 8.10
CA ARG A 189 -12.75 14.05 7.25
C ARG A 189 -11.25 14.23 7.03
N GLU A 190 -10.78 15.45 6.75
CA GLU A 190 -9.36 15.78 6.60
C GLU A 190 -8.60 15.54 7.93
N LYS A 191 -9.19 15.92 9.07
CA LYS A 191 -8.64 15.65 10.41
C LYS A 191 -8.52 14.15 10.70
N GLY A 192 -9.55 13.37 10.37
CA GLY A 192 -9.52 11.91 10.45
C GLY A 192 -8.45 11.30 9.57
N TRP A 193 -8.36 11.77 8.32
CA TRP A 193 -7.39 11.28 7.33
C TRP A 193 -5.95 11.48 7.80
N ARG A 194 -5.56 12.70 8.23
CA ARG A 194 -4.18 12.94 8.69
C ARG A 194 -3.79 12.06 9.87
N ARG A 195 -4.73 11.75 10.77
CA ARG A 195 -4.50 10.91 11.94
C ARG A 195 -4.37 9.44 11.56
N MET A 196 -5.22 8.97 10.65
CA MET A 196 -5.15 7.62 10.11
C MET A 196 -3.84 7.38 9.34
N VAL A 197 -3.39 8.35 8.55
CA VAL A 197 -2.09 8.32 7.85
C VAL A 197 -0.92 8.22 8.82
N GLN A 198 -0.91 9.03 9.88
CA GLN A 198 0.15 8.98 10.90
C GLN A 198 0.14 7.66 11.65
N PHE A 199 -1.04 7.14 11.99
CA PHE A 199 -1.18 5.84 12.65
C PHE A 199 -0.61 4.71 11.80
N GLY A 200 -0.97 4.67 10.51
CA GLY A 200 -0.52 3.63 9.58
C GLY A 200 0.96 3.70 9.21
N LEU A 201 1.52 4.90 9.06
CA LEU A 201 2.88 5.09 8.52
C LEU A 201 3.99 5.22 9.57
N VAL A 202 3.66 5.50 10.83
CA VAL A 202 4.65 5.76 11.89
C VAL A 202 4.65 4.68 12.98
N PHE A 203 3.53 3.99 13.22
CA PHE A 203 3.29 3.17 14.42
C PHE A 203 3.48 3.96 15.73
N PHE A 204 2.39 4.23 16.46
CA PHE A 204 2.37 5.05 17.68
C PHE A 204 2.89 6.51 17.51
N PRO A 205 2.12 7.38 16.82
CA PRO A 205 2.36 8.83 16.83
C PRO A 205 2.54 9.38 18.24
N SER A 206 3.49 10.30 18.45
CA SER A 206 3.81 10.83 19.80
C SER A 206 2.67 11.64 20.46
N GLN A 207 1.63 11.95 19.69
CA GLN A 207 0.44 12.69 20.08
C GLN A 207 -0.68 11.75 20.59
N ILE A 208 -0.44 10.44 20.58
CA ILE A 208 -1.34 9.43 21.11
C ILE A 208 -0.91 9.04 22.52
N GLU A 209 -1.83 9.13 23.49
CA GLU A 209 -1.73 8.47 24.79
C GLU A 209 -2.58 7.20 24.78
N VAL A 210 -2.02 6.06 25.20
CA VAL A 210 -2.78 4.80 25.32
C VAL A 210 -3.61 4.81 26.60
N VAL A 211 -4.91 4.58 26.45
CA VAL A 211 -5.85 4.56 27.59
C VAL A 211 -5.81 3.19 28.27
N PRO A 212 -5.70 3.10 29.61
CA PRO A 212 -5.77 1.83 30.33
C PRO A 212 -7.07 1.07 30.05
N ALA A 213 -7.01 -0.26 29.90
CA ALA A 213 -8.12 -1.09 29.46
C ALA A 213 -9.43 -0.88 30.26
N GLY A 214 -9.35 -0.79 31.59
CA GLY A 214 -10.51 -0.54 32.45
C GLY A 214 -11.18 0.82 32.18
N ARG A 215 -10.38 1.86 31.88
CA ARG A 215 -10.90 3.18 31.50
C ARG A 215 -11.52 3.12 30.11
N ALA A 216 -10.87 2.49 29.14
CA ALA A 216 -11.40 2.36 27.77
C ALA A 216 -12.77 1.64 27.74
N ILE A 217 -12.94 0.59 28.56
CA ILE A 217 -14.23 -0.10 28.72
C ILE A 217 -15.28 0.81 29.36
N SER A 218 -14.91 1.52 30.43
CA SER A 218 -15.82 2.46 31.11
C SER A 218 -16.29 3.57 30.18
N GLU A 219 -15.38 4.19 29.44
CA GLU A 219 -15.70 5.29 28.51
C GLU A 219 -16.53 4.82 27.31
N ALA A 220 -16.33 3.58 26.84
CA ALA A 220 -17.14 3.00 25.76
C ALA A 220 -18.62 2.86 26.14
N ASN A 221 -18.95 2.74 27.43
CA ASN A 221 -20.35 2.73 27.89
C ASN A 221 -21.00 4.13 27.81
N ASN A 222 -20.20 5.20 27.81
CA ASN A 222 -20.66 6.59 27.80
C ASN A 222 -20.67 7.21 26.41
N ILE A 223 -20.43 6.42 25.36
CA ILE A 223 -20.44 6.92 23.98
C ILE A 223 -21.84 7.41 23.59
N ASP A 224 -21.89 8.57 22.92
CA ASP A 224 -23.13 9.08 22.34
C ASP A 224 -23.73 8.03 21.36
N PRO A 225 -25.03 7.71 21.47
CA PRO A 225 -25.67 6.71 20.61
C PRO A 225 -25.49 6.95 19.10
N SER A 226 -25.45 8.21 18.66
CA SER A 226 -25.24 8.59 17.26
C SER A 226 -23.86 8.20 16.72
N GLN A 227 -22.86 8.06 17.61
CA GLN A 227 -21.47 7.79 17.26
C GLN A 227 -21.10 6.30 17.34
N LYS A 228 -21.99 5.45 17.89
CA LYS A 228 -21.72 4.01 18.09
C LYS A 228 -21.36 3.28 16.80
N SER A 229 -21.99 3.65 15.69
CA SER A 229 -21.77 3.04 14.37
C SER A 229 -20.36 3.27 13.83
N LEU A 230 -19.68 4.34 14.27
CA LEU A 230 -18.30 4.63 13.85
C LEU A 230 -17.32 3.54 14.31
N GLY A 231 -17.61 2.84 15.42
CA GLY A 231 -16.78 1.75 15.92
C GLY A 231 -16.99 0.40 15.21
N GLN A 232 -17.95 0.30 14.29
CA GLN A 232 -18.17 -0.93 13.53
C GLN A 232 -16.99 -1.15 12.57
N GLY A 233 -16.27 -2.27 12.72
CA GLY A 233 -15.02 -2.55 11.99
C GLY A 233 -13.75 -2.04 12.68
N ALA A 234 -13.89 -1.33 13.81
CA ALA A 234 -12.80 -0.85 14.65
C ALA A 234 -12.38 -1.90 15.69
N VAL A 235 -12.05 -1.47 16.91
CA VAL A 235 -11.84 -2.36 18.05
C VAL A 235 -13.20 -2.95 18.50
N PRO A 236 -13.28 -4.26 18.82
CA PRO A 236 -14.50 -4.87 19.37
C PRO A 236 -15.08 -4.08 20.54
N GLY A 237 -16.41 -3.97 20.60
CA GLY A 237 -17.11 -3.25 21.68
C GLY A 237 -17.03 -1.74 21.59
N SER A 238 -16.75 -1.17 20.41
CA SER A 238 -16.60 0.28 20.19
C SER A 238 -15.50 0.93 21.04
N LEU A 239 -14.50 0.15 21.47
CA LEU A 239 -13.38 0.66 22.23
C LEU A 239 -12.58 1.68 21.40
N TYR A 240 -12.07 2.69 22.09
CA TYR A 240 -11.16 3.71 21.56
C TYR A 240 -9.99 3.82 22.53
N PRO A 241 -9.01 2.91 22.44
CA PRO A 241 -8.00 2.71 23.49
C PRO A 241 -6.88 3.76 23.46
N TRP A 242 -7.16 4.95 22.94
CA TRP A 242 -6.21 6.05 22.88
C TRP A 242 -6.90 7.42 22.94
N THR A 243 -6.13 8.45 23.25
CA THR A 243 -6.56 9.85 23.13
C THR A 243 -5.54 10.65 22.33
N TRP A 244 -6.02 11.65 21.60
CA TRP A 244 -5.17 12.65 20.95
C TRP A 244 -5.12 13.90 21.81
N HIS A 245 -3.92 14.45 21.98
CA HIS A 245 -3.68 15.62 22.82
C HIS A 245 -3.16 16.82 22.00
N ASP A 246 -2.86 17.90 22.72
CA ASP A 246 -2.14 19.07 22.20
C ASP A 246 -2.83 19.81 21.04
N ASN A 247 -4.18 19.85 21.04
CA ASN A 247 -4.98 20.70 20.14
C ASN A 247 -4.52 20.63 18.67
N ASP A 248 -4.51 19.43 18.09
CA ASP A 248 -4.12 19.19 16.69
C ASP A 248 -2.64 19.39 16.34
N ALA A 249 -1.73 19.29 17.33
CA ALA A 249 -0.28 19.25 17.10
C ALA A 249 0.17 18.22 16.05
N ASP A 250 -0.62 17.17 15.83
CA ASP A 250 -0.39 16.15 14.80
C ASP A 250 -0.38 16.73 13.35
N LEU A 251 -0.95 17.92 13.12
CA LEU A 251 -0.95 18.59 11.82
C LEU A 251 0.47 18.90 11.33
N LYS A 252 1.37 19.28 12.25
CA LYS A 252 2.78 19.56 11.91
C LYS A 252 3.47 18.30 11.40
N ASN A 253 3.23 17.17 12.05
CA ASN A 253 3.80 15.87 11.68
C ASN A 253 3.22 15.40 10.34
N PHE A 254 1.90 15.53 10.14
CA PHE A 254 1.28 15.24 8.86
C PHE A 254 1.87 16.09 7.72
N ASN A 255 2.06 17.40 7.94
CA ASN A 255 2.64 18.28 6.93
C ASN A 255 4.10 17.89 6.60
N ALA A 256 4.86 17.39 7.57
CA ALA A 256 6.22 16.90 7.35
C ALA A 256 6.27 15.61 6.52
N ILE A 257 5.28 14.72 6.67
CA ILE A 257 5.13 13.50 5.86
C ILE A 257 4.60 13.83 4.47
N SER A 258 3.46 14.54 4.42
CA SER A 258 2.74 14.87 3.19
C SER A 258 3.58 15.71 2.24
N GLN A 259 4.21 16.78 2.78
CA GLN A 259 4.89 17.81 2.01
C GLN A 259 4.12 18.23 0.75
N ASN A 260 2.79 18.29 0.86
CA ASN A 260 1.85 18.56 -0.22
C ASN A 260 1.93 17.54 -1.39
N GLY A 261 1.96 16.25 -1.08
CA GLY A 261 1.96 15.17 -2.08
C GLY A 261 3.32 14.82 -2.66
N LYS A 262 4.43 15.23 -2.05
CA LYS A 262 5.75 14.74 -2.47
C LYS A 262 5.91 13.26 -2.12
N LEU A 263 6.82 12.60 -2.83
CA LEU A 263 7.22 11.25 -2.49
C LEU A 263 8.03 11.21 -1.20
N PHE A 264 7.78 10.18 -0.41
CA PHE A 264 8.58 9.82 0.75
C PHE A 264 8.63 8.30 0.88
N CYS A 265 9.70 7.77 1.46
CA CYS A 265 9.72 6.40 1.95
C CYS A 265 8.99 6.37 3.31
N PRO A 266 7.97 5.51 3.51
CA PRO A 266 7.23 5.46 4.76
C PRO A 266 8.14 5.35 6.00
N PRO A 267 7.93 6.16 7.06
CA PRO A 267 8.73 6.10 8.29
C PRO A 267 8.82 4.70 8.90
N ILE A 268 7.72 3.95 8.92
CA ILE A 268 7.68 2.56 9.36
C ILE A 268 8.71 1.68 8.62
N LEU A 269 8.86 1.83 7.30
CA LEU A 269 9.82 1.06 6.53
C LEU A 269 11.25 1.54 6.83
N THR A 270 11.48 2.85 6.85
CA THR A 270 12.82 3.41 7.14
C THR A 270 13.31 3.23 8.57
N LYS A 271 12.44 2.87 9.52
CA LYS A 271 12.80 2.67 10.94
C LYS A 271 12.73 1.24 11.42
N LEU A 272 11.97 0.39 10.74
CA LEU A 272 11.74 -0.99 11.20
C LEU A 272 12.14 -2.03 10.17
N ILE A 273 12.56 -1.67 8.95
CA ILE A 273 12.84 -2.63 7.88
C ILE A 273 14.11 -2.27 7.12
N LEU A 274 14.12 -1.12 6.45
CA LEU A 274 15.16 -0.73 5.50
C LEU A 274 16.44 -0.24 6.20
N ASP A 275 16.33 0.21 7.46
CA ASP A 275 17.47 0.60 8.31
C ASP A 275 18.36 -0.57 8.73
N ARG A 276 17.89 -1.81 8.56
CA ARG A 276 18.68 -3.01 8.84
C ARG A 276 19.78 -3.24 7.81
N GLU A 277 19.51 -2.92 6.55
CA GLU A 277 20.45 -3.06 5.43
C GLU A 277 20.39 -1.83 4.51
N PRO A 278 20.74 -0.63 5.04
CA PRO A 278 20.50 0.64 4.34
C PRO A 278 21.29 0.72 3.04
N GLN A 279 22.54 0.21 3.02
CA GLN A 279 23.36 0.21 1.81
C GLN A 279 22.72 -0.62 0.68
N LYS A 280 22.17 -1.81 0.97
CA LYS A 280 21.49 -2.62 -0.05
C LYS A 280 20.29 -1.90 -0.64
N THR A 281 19.55 -1.19 0.21
CA THR A 281 18.40 -0.37 -0.21
C THR A 281 18.86 0.79 -1.09
N LEU A 282 19.89 1.52 -0.67
CA LEU A 282 20.44 2.65 -1.43
C LEU A 282 21.06 2.20 -2.77
N ASP A 283 21.73 1.05 -2.81
CA ASP A 283 22.24 0.46 -4.05
C ASP A 283 21.11 0.11 -5.03
N TRP A 284 19.97 -0.38 -4.53
CA TRP A 284 18.78 -0.63 -5.35
C TRP A 284 18.16 0.68 -5.87
N VAL A 285 18.08 1.71 -5.03
CA VAL A 285 17.66 3.06 -5.44
C VAL A 285 18.58 3.61 -6.54
N ASP A 286 19.88 3.43 -6.40
CA ASP A 286 20.86 3.83 -7.41
C ASP A 286 20.69 3.08 -8.72
N ARG A 287 20.43 1.76 -8.70
CA ARG A 287 20.14 0.99 -9.91
C ARG A 287 18.88 1.50 -10.61
N ILE A 288 17.79 1.71 -9.88
CA ILE A 288 16.53 2.27 -10.41
C ILE A 288 16.80 3.62 -11.08
N THR A 289 17.45 4.53 -10.37
CA THR A 289 17.61 5.92 -10.83
C THR A 289 18.60 6.08 -11.97
N ARG A 290 19.55 5.15 -12.12
CA ARG A 290 20.47 5.10 -13.27
C ARG A 290 19.85 4.45 -14.49
N ARG A 291 18.99 3.44 -14.31
CA ARG A 291 18.44 2.64 -15.41
C ARG A 291 17.10 3.16 -15.92
N PHE A 292 16.27 3.76 -15.07
CA PHE A 292 14.87 4.06 -15.39
C PHE A 292 14.61 5.56 -15.48
N GLU A 293 14.21 6.02 -16.67
CA GLU A 293 13.87 7.41 -16.94
C GLU A 293 12.37 7.69 -16.73
N PHE A 294 11.85 7.43 -15.54
CA PHE A 294 10.43 7.67 -15.23
C PHE A 294 10.12 9.14 -14.96
N THR A 295 8.86 9.50 -15.20
CA THR A 295 8.28 10.84 -14.94
C THR A 295 7.10 10.79 -13.98
N HIS A 296 6.57 9.59 -13.75
CA HIS A 296 5.45 9.32 -12.88
C HIS A 296 5.70 8.02 -12.10
N ILE A 297 5.15 7.95 -10.89
CA ILE A 297 5.21 6.78 -10.03
C ILE A 297 3.78 6.36 -9.66
N ILE A 298 3.50 5.06 -9.75
CA ILE A 298 2.26 4.43 -9.30
C ILE A 298 2.62 3.58 -8.08
N PRO A 299 2.45 4.10 -6.85
CA PRO A 299 2.67 3.34 -5.63
C PRO A 299 1.51 2.37 -5.35
N GLY A 300 1.74 1.39 -4.49
CA GLY A 300 0.74 0.40 -4.04
C GLY A 300 -0.34 0.99 -3.14
N HIS A 301 -0.09 2.17 -2.56
CA HIS A 301 -0.97 2.81 -1.58
C HIS A 301 -1.13 4.32 -1.81
N LEU A 302 -2.13 4.89 -1.14
CA LEU A 302 -2.39 6.34 -1.03
C LEU A 302 -2.58 7.00 -2.41
N ASN A 303 -1.89 8.13 -2.68
CA ASN A 303 -2.01 8.83 -3.95
C ASN A 303 -1.64 7.95 -5.14
N ASN A 304 -2.27 8.20 -6.28
CA ASN A 304 -2.04 7.47 -7.52
C ASN A 304 -1.40 8.38 -8.57
N TYR A 305 -0.65 7.79 -9.51
CA TYR A 305 -0.05 8.47 -10.67
C TYR A 305 0.68 9.76 -10.30
N VAL A 306 1.59 9.65 -9.34
CA VAL A 306 2.33 10.74 -8.72
C VAL A 306 3.39 11.23 -9.69
N LYS A 307 3.36 12.53 -10.05
CA LYS A 307 4.41 13.15 -10.87
C LYS A 307 5.71 13.22 -10.07
N ALA A 308 6.72 12.46 -10.49
CA ALA A 308 8.03 12.47 -9.87
C ALA A 308 9.10 11.86 -10.79
N ASN A 309 10.31 12.37 -10.70
CA ASN A 309 11.47 11.91 -11.47
C ASN A 309 12.47 11.10 -10.60
N PRO A 310 13.55 10.53 -11.20
CA PRO A 310 14.55 9.76 -10.46
C PRO A 310 15.21 10.51 -9.29
N LYS A 311 15.38 11.83 -9.39
CA LYS A 311 15.95 12.65 -8.30
C LYS A 311 14.97 12.76 -7.12
N GLU A 312 13.68 12.91 -7.40
CA GLU A 312 12.63 12.91 -6.37
C GLU A 312 12.49 11.55 -5.71
N PHE A 313 12.53 10.46 -6.50
CA PHE A 313 12.56 9.11 -5.98
C PHE A 313 13.76 8.87 -5.05
N SER A 314 14.97 9.24 -5.48
CA SER A 314 16.17 9.09 -4.65
C SER A 314 16.08 9.85 -3.33
N ARG A 315 15.56 11.09 -3.34
CA ARG A 315 15.36 11.90 -2.13
C ARG A 315 14.37 11.29 -1.14
N ALA A 316 13.39 10.51 -1.61
CA ALA A 316 12.46 9.83 -0.72
C ALA A 316 13.15 8.90 0.30
N PHE A 317 14.38 8.46 -0.03
CA PHE A 317 15.22 7.59 0.82
C PHE A 317 16.32 8.35 1.56
N ASP A 318 16.33 9.69 1.57
CA ASP A 318 17.28 10.49 2.38
C ASP A 318 17.33 10.06 3.87
N PRO A 319 16.24 9.62 4.53
CA PRO A 319 16.30 9.14 5.91
C PRO A 319 17.18 7.90 6.15
N LEU A 320 17.60 7.18 5.10
CA LEU A 320 18.51 6.03 5.19
C LEU A 320 19.99 6.40 4.95
N ARG A 321 20.27 7.67 4.62
CA ARG A 321 21.62 8.18 4.34
C ARG A 321 22.27 8.78 5.59
#